data_AF-A0A9P9JTB2-F1
#
_entry.id   AF-A0A9P9JTB2-F1
#
_cell.length_a   1.000
_cell.length_b   1.000
_cell.length_c   1.000
_cell.angle_alpha   90.00
_cell.angle_beta   90.00
_cell.angle_gamma   90.00
#
_symmetry.space_group_name_H-M   'P 1'
#
loop_
_entity.id
_entity.type
_entity.pdbx_description
1 polymer ?
#
loop_
_entity_poly.entity_id
_entity_poly.type
_entity_poly.pdbx_seq_one_letter_code
_entity_poly.pdbx_strand_id
1 'polypeptide(L)'
;MVDYALLFLPDDGVQSRIDALLVRQKHRTIKQTVYEALRTRPAPVFIETKASTGTVASSHVQLAIWTVAWQERLRAMATHRKLITAPVFQVYGNVWQVLFAVDNGHEMVSLPLAVVAKSVEKDFRDWISGFSSDVTTIP
;
A
#
# COMPACT_ATOMS: atom_id res chain seq x y z
N MET A 1 12.63 -2.84 -2.74
CA MET A 1 11.97 -1.55 -2.46
C MET A 1 10.93 -1.37 -3.54
N VAL A 2 9.77 -0.81 -3.21
CA VAL A 2 8.78 -0.44 -4.23
C VAL A 2 9.14 0.92 -4.83
N ASP A 3 8.82 1.13 -6.10
CA ASP A 3 9.18 2.36 -6.81
C ASP A 3 8.46 3.59 -6.26
N TYR A 4 7.15 3.46 -5.99
CA TYR A 4 6.35 4.56 -5.44
C TYR A 4 5.46 4.10 -4.29
N ALA A 5 5.08 5.06 -3.45
CA ALA A 5 4.08 4.87 -2.39
C ALA A 5 3.22 6.13 -2.25
N LEU A 6 1.91 5.97 -2.10
CA LEU A 6 1.04 7.09 -1.71
C LEU A 6 1.01 7.18 -0.20
N LEU A 7 1.36 8.36 0.31
CA LEU A 7 1.50 8.61 1.74
C LEU A 7 0.27 9.35 2.25
N PHE A 8 -0.22 8.94 3.41
CA PHE A 8 -1.11 9.76 4.19
C PHE A 8 -0.30 10.85 4.88
N LEU A 9 -0.64 12.11 4.62
CA LEU A 9 -0.06 13.27 5.30
C LEU A 9 -1.00 13.65 6.45
N PRO A 10 -0.66 13.30 7.70
CA PRO A 10 -1.50 13.61 8.85
C PRO A 10 -1.49 15.11 9.15
N ASP A 11 -2.61 15.62 9.68
CA ASP A 11 -2.63 16.89 10.40
C ASP A 11 -1.87 16.79 11.74
N ASP A 12 -1.67 17.92 12.40
CA ASP A 12 -0.90 18.02 13.65
C ASP A 12 -1.45 17.13 14.77
N GLY A 13 -2.77 16.96 14.83
CA GLY A 13 -3.43 16.14 15.84
C GLY A 13 -3.16 14.65 15.62
N VAL A 14 -3.27 14.19 14.38
CA VAL A 14 -2.95 12.80 14.00
C VAL A 14 -1.46 12.53 14.10
N GLN A 15 -0.61 13.48 13.69
CA GLN A 15 0.84 13.37 13.78
C GLN A 15 1.30 13.21 15.23
N SER A 16 0.76 14.01 16.16
CA SER A 16 1.08 13.91 17.59
C SER A 16 0.73 12.53 18.16
N ARG A 17 -0.39 11.93 17.74
CA ARG A 17 -0.80 10.58 18.15
C ARG A 17 0.10 9.50 17.57
N ILE A 18 0.53 9.66 16.32
CA ILE A 18 1.51 8.78 15.68
C ILE A 18 2.83 8.81 16.46
N ASP A 19 3.32 10.00 16.80
CA ASP A 19 4.58 10.14 17.52
C ASP A 19 4.50 9.53 18.93
N ALA A 20 3.41 9.77 19.64
CA ALA A 20 3.15 9.15 20.95
C ALA A 20 3.09 7.62 20.87
N LEU A 21 2.50 7.06 19.81
CA LEU A 21 2.51 5.61 19.56
C LEU A 21 3.94 5.11 19.33
N LEU A 22 4.69 5.75 18.44
CA LEU A 22 6.02 5.32 18.02
C LEU A 22 7.06 5.37 19.14
N VAL A 23 6.95 6.31 20.08
CA VAL A 23 7.84 6.39 21.26
C VAL A 23 7.78 5.11 22.11
N ARG A 24 6.63 4.43 22.13
CA ARG A 24 6.41 3.20 22.91
C ARG A 24 6.86 1.93 22.19
N GLN A 25 7.33 2.05 20.95
CA GLN A 25 7.69 0.91 20.09
C GLN A 25 9.20 0.67 20.13
N LYS A 26 9.60 -0.61 20.02
CA LYS A 26 11.02 -0.98 19.84
C LYS A 26 11.63 -0.30 18.61
N HIS A 27 10.84 -0.16 17.55
CA HIS A 27 11.23 0.55 16.32
C HIS A 27 10.34 1.77 16.14
N ARG A 28 10.95 2.97 16.04
CA ARG A 28 10.22 4.23 15.84
C ARG A 28 9.83 4.45 14.37
N THR A 29 9.21 3.43 13.78
CA THR A 29 8.79 3.40 12.38
C THR A 29 7.35 2.90 12.29
N ILE A 30 6.52 3.49 11.43
CA ILE A 30 5.23 2.92 11.00
C ILE A 30 5.44 1.90 9.89
N LYS A 31 6.46 2.11 9.06
CA LYS A 31 6.83 1.21 7.97
C LYS A 31 7.92 0.22 8.36
N GLN A 32 8.11 -0.78 7.52
CA GLN A 32 9.20 -1.75 7.53
C GLN A 32 10.56 -1.16 7.14
N THR A 33 10.68 0.16 6.97
CA THR A 33 11.91 0.84 6.55
C THR A 33 12.24 2.01 7.46
N VAL A 34 13.55 2.28 7.60
CA VAL A 34 14.09 3.44 8.30
C VAL A 34 14.26 4.66 7.39
N TYR A 35 13.97 4.52 6.09
CA TYR A 35 14.06 5.63 5.13
C TYR A 35 13.16 6.79 5.58
N GLU A 36 13.77 7.95 5.84
CA GLU A 36 13.17 9.05 6.58
C GLU A 36 11.81 9.48 6.01
N ALA A 37 11.73 9.68 4.69
CA ALA A 37 10.52 10.13 4.02
C ALA A 37 9.31 9.19 4.20
N LEU A 38 9.58 7.92 4.52
CA LEU A 38 8.57 6.86 4.66
C LEU A 38 8.44 6.34 6.10
N ARG A 39 9.38 6.69 6.98
CA ARG A 39 9.54 6.04 8.29
C ARG A 39 8.32 6.24 9.18
N THR A 40 7.78 7.44 9.24
CA THR A 40 6.71 7.84 10.17
C THR A 40 5.38 8.14 9.49
N ARG A 41 5.30 7.96 8.16
CA ARG A 41 4.08 8.26 7.39
C ARG A 41 3.36 6.96 7.02
N PRO A 42 2.09 6.79 7.38
CA PRO A 42 1.28 5.69 6.87
C PRO A 42 1.27 5.73 5.34
N ALA A 43 1.35 4.56 4.70
CA ALA A 43 1.24 4.46 3.25
C ALA A 43 0.38 3.25 2.89
N PRO A 44 -0.92 3.48 2.65
CA PRO A 44 -1.83 2.39 2.34
C PRO A 44 -1.66 1.85 0.92
N VAL A 45 -0.88 2.53 0.06
CA VAL A 45 -0.74 2.18 -1.34
C VAL A 45 0.73 2.07 -1.75
N PHE A 46 1.09 0.94 -2.34
CA PHE A 46 2.39 0.68 -2.94
C PHE A 46 2.26 0.47 -4.45
N ILE A 47 3.23 0.99 -5.20
CA ILE A 47 3.26 0.92 -6.66
C ILE A 47 4.61 0.38 -7.10
N GLU A 48 4.59 -0.67 -7.91
CA GLU A 48 5.78 -1.22 -8.57
C GLU A 48 5.64 -1.04 -10.07
N THR A 49 6.69 -0.52 -10.70
CA THR A 49 6.75 -0.31 -12.14
C THR A 49 7.78 -1.23 -12.77
N LYS A 50 7.47 -1.77 -13.94
CA LYS A 50 8.42 -2.53 -14.75
C LYS A 50 8.40 -2.02 -16.19
N ALA A 51 9.60 -1.94 -16.77
CA ALA A 51 9.75 -1.77 -18.21
C ALA A 51 9.05 -2.92 -18.94
N SER A 52 8.64 -2.70 -20.19
CA SER A 52 7.92 -3.66 -21.05
C SER A 52 8.69 -4.94 -21.42
N THR A 53 9.79 -5.22 -20.73
CA THR A 53 10.63 -6.41 -20.83
C THR A 53 10.82 -7.12 -19.48
N GLY A 54 10.35 -6.52 -18.38
CA GLY A 54 10.41 -7.09 -17.04
C GLY A 54 9.38 -8.18 -16.81
N THR A 55 9.65 -9.12 -15.90
CA THR A 55 8.69 -10.17 -15.57
C THR A 55 7.64 -9.66 -14.60
N VAL A 56 6.37 -9.67 -15.00
CA VAL A 56 5.19 -9.34 -14.16
C VAL A 56 5.22 -10.09 -12.82
N ALA A 57 5.69 -11.35 -12.82
CA ALA A 57 5.84 -12.15 -11.61
C ALA A 57 6.79 -11.52 -10.57
N SER A 58 7.93 -10.94 -11.00
CA SER A 58 8.90 -10.34 -10.08
C SER A 58 8.34 -9.12 -9.36
N SER A 59 7.62 -8.25 -10.07
CA SER A 59 6.93 -7.08 -9.50
C SER A 59 5.84 -7.47 -8.52
N HIS A 60 5.09 -8.54 -8.79
CA HIS A 60 4.08 -9.04 -7.86
C HIS A 60 4.73 -9.51 -6.55
N VAL A 61 5.81 -10.30 -6.63
CA VAL A 61 6.55 -10.74 -5.43
C VAL A 61 7.07 -9.55 -4.62
N GLN A 62 7.61 -8.52 -5.28
CA GLN A 62 8.08 -7.32 -4.58
C GLN A 62 6.95 -6.56 -3.87
N LEU A 63 5.82 -6.36 -4.54
CA LEU A 63 4.62 -5.75 -3.93
C LEU A 63 4.11 -6.58 -2.75
N ALA A 64 4.04 -7.90 -2.89
CA ALA A 64 3.60 -8.79 -1.83
C ALA A 64 4.51 -8.70 -0.61
N ILE A 65 5.84 -8.84 -0.79
CA ILE A 65 6.81 -8.75 0.32
C ILE A 65 6.70 -7.39 1.02
N TRP A 66 6.59 -6.29 0.27
CA TRP A 66 6.45 -4.97 0.87
C TRP A 66 5.15 -4.82 1.64
N THR A 67 4.03 -5.31 1.12
CA THR A 67 2.75 -5.21 1.82
C THR A 67 2.71 -6.08 3.07
N VAL A 68 3.18 -7.34 3.02
CA VAL A 68 3.27 -8.21 4.20
C VAL A 68 4.14 -7.56 5.27
N ALA A 69 5.34 -7.09 4.92
CA ALA A 69 6.26 -6.50 5.89
C ALA A 69 5.68 -5.26 6.57
N TRP A 70 4.93 -4.43 5.83
CA TRP A 70 4.22 -3.29 6.40
C TRP A 70 3.08 -3.73 7.32
N GLN A 71 2.28 -4.70 6.91
CA GLN A 71 1.20 -5.28 7.70
C GLN A 71 1.68 -5.89 9.01
N GLU A 72 2.76 -6.67 8.98
CA GLU A 72 3.40 -7.21 10.19
C GLU A 72 3.89 -6.09 11.11
N ARG A 73 4.42 -5.01 10.54
CA ARG A 73 4.79 -3.83 11.34
C ARG A 73 3.57 -3.21 12.01
N LEU A 74 2.42 -3.12 11.33
CA LEU A 74 1.17 -2.65 11.91
C LEU A 74 0.67 -3.59 13.03
N ARG A 75 0.72 -4.92 12.84
CA ARG A 75 0.35 -5.89 13.89
C ARG A 75 1.19 -5.74 15.15
N ALA A 76 2.49 -5.51 14.98
CA ALA A 76 3.39 -5.27 16.10
C ALA A 76 3.04 -3.97 16.89
N MET A 77 2.37 -3.00 16.26
CA MET A 77 1.93 -1.75 16.91
C MET A 77 0.50 -1.84 17.47
N ALA A 78 -0.38 -2.62 16.84
CA ALA A 78 -1.81 -2.67 17.14
C ALA A 78 -2.22 -4.08 17.58
N THR A 79 -2.57 -4.21 18.86
CA THR A 79 -3.11 -5.45 19.41
C THR A 79 -4.55 -5.67 18.92
N HIS A 80 -4.75 -6.69 18.07
CA HIS A 80 -6.03 -7.34 17.73
C HIS A 80 -7.01 -6.64 16.78
N ARG A 81 -6.58 -5.71 15.92
CA ARG A 81 -7.46 -5.21 14.84
C ARG A 81 -7.24 -5.99 13.55
N LYS A 82 -8.35 -6.35 12.88
CA LYS A 82 -8.35 -6.87 11.51
C LYS A 82 -7.53 -5.91 10.65
N LEU A 83 -6.50 -6.43 9.97
CA LEU A 83 -5.68 -5.59 9.13
C LEU A 83 -6.49 -5.04 7.96
N ILE A 84 -6.14 -3.83 7.55
CA ILE A 84 -6.78 -3.12 6.46
C ILE A 84 -6.38 -3.82 5.16
N THR A 85 -7.38 -4.20 4.37
CA THR A 85 -7.20 -4.58 2.97
C THR A 85 -6.55 -3.42 2.23
N ALA A 86 -5.35 -3.63 1.69
CA ALA A 86 -4.54 -2.56 1.10
C ALA A 86 -4.46 -2.70 -0.42
N PRO A 87 -4.79 -1.65 -1.20
CA PRO A 87 -4.61 -1.69 -2.64
C PRO A 87 -3.12 -1.60 -2.99
N VAL A 88 -2.70 -2.39 -3.97
CA VAL A 88 -1.38 -2.34 -4.58
C VAL A 88 -1.51 -2.18 -6.08
N PHE A 89 -0.59 -1.41 -6.65
CA PHE A 89 -0.58 -1.10 -8.07
C PHE A 89 0.64 -1.73 -8.73
N GLN A 90 0.38 -2.45 -9.81
CA GLN A 90 1.43 -2.97 -10.67
C GLN A 90 1.32 -2.30 -12.03
N VAL A 91 2.40 -1.67 -12.46
CA VAL A 91 2.45 -0.98 -13.75
C VAL A 91 3.49 -1.65 -14.64
N TYR A 92 3.08 -2.09 -15.82
CA TYR A 92 3.97 -2.67 -16.82
C TYR A 92 3.72 -2.04 -18.17
N GLY A 93 4.69 -1.30 -18.70
CA GLY A 93 4.48 -0.47 -19.89
C GLY A 93 3.34 0.53 -19.67
N ASN A 94 2.25 0.37 -20.42
CA ASN A 94 1.02 1.17 -20.34
C ASN A 94 -0.15 0.42 -19.63
N VAL A 95 0.12 -0.73 -19.01
CA VAL A 95 -0.89 -1.51 -18.31
C VAL A 95 -0.79 -1.25 -16.82
N TRP A 96 -1.91 -0.85 -16.22
CA TRP A 96 -2.07 -0.67 -14.78
C TRP A 96 -2.96 -1.80 -14.24
N GLN A 97 -2.45 -2.50 -13.22
CA GLN A 97 -3.18 -3.55 -12.52
C GLN A 97 -3.37 -3.13 -11.07
N VAL A 98 -4.57 -3.39 -10.57
CA VAL A 98 -4.97 -3.09 -9.20
C VAL A 98 -5.26 -4.41 -8.53
N LEU A 99 -4.47 -4.70 -7.50
CA LEU A 99 -4.69 -5.86 -6.64
C LEU A 99 -4.99 -5.38 -5.23
N PHE A 100 -5.69 -6.21 -4.47
CA PHE A 100 -5.87 -6.00 -3.05
C PHE A 100 -5.12 -7.06 -2.27
N ALA A 101 -4.21 -6.60 -1.41
CA ALA A 101 -3.63 -7.43 -0.39
C ALA A 101 -4.64 -7.58 0.75
N VAL A 102 -5.20 -8.77 0.87
CA VAL A 102 -6.19 -9.13 1.88
C VAL A 102 -5.53 -10.04 2.92
N ASP A 103 -5.64 -9.64 4.18
CA ASP A 103 -5.32 -10.50 5.31
C ASP A 103 -6.56 -11.33 5.66
N ASN A 104 -6.53 -12.63 5.38
CA ASN A 104 -7.64 -13.54 5.70
C ASN A 104 -7.51 -14.19 7.09
N GLY A 105 -6.53 -13.79 7.89
CA GLY A 105 -6.26 -14.32 9.23
C GLY A 105 -5.32 -15.52 9.28
N HIS A 106 -5.06 -16.18 8.15
CA HIS A 106 -4.13 -17.32 8.04
C HIS A 106 -2.97 -17.02 7.07
N GLU A 107 -3.25 -16.29 6.00
CA GLU A 107 -2.29 -15.92 4.96
C GLU A 107 -2.66 -14.57 4.32
N MET A 108 -1.69 -13.96 3.65
CA MET A 108 -1.95 -12.78 2.82
C MET A 108 -2.17 -13.23 1.37
N VAL A 109 -3.32 -12.89 0.81
CA VAL A 109 -3.67 -13.19 -0.58
C VAL A 109 -3.79 -11.89 -1.36
N SER A 110 -3.25 -11.87 -2.59
CA SER A 110 -3.46 -10.76 -3.52
C SER A 110 -4.60 -11.10 -4.46
N LEU A 111 -5.74 -10.40 -4.32
CA LEU A 111 -6.92 -10.62 -5.15
C LEU A 111 -6.94 -9.57 -6.27
N PRO A 112 -7.07 -9.97 -7.55
CA PRO A 112 -7.24 -9.02 -8.64
C PRO A 112 -8.64 -8.39 -8.56
N LEU A 113 -8.72 -7.06 -8.60
CA LEU A 113 -10.02 -6.38 -8.78
C LEU A 113 -10.24 -6.00 -10.25
N ALA A 114 -9.23 -5.42 -10.90
CA ALA A 114 -9.32 -4.97 -12.28
C ALA A 114 -7.95 -4.91 -12.94
N VAL A 115 -7.90 -5.28 -14.23
CA VAL A 115 -6.78 -5.00 -15.12
C VAL A 115 -7.23 -3.89 -16.07
N VAL A 116 -6.51 -2.78 -16.08
CA VAL A 116 -6.87 -1.62 -16.90
C VAL A 116 -5.68 -1.22 -17.76
N ALA A 117 -5.79 -1.37 -19.08
CA ALA A 117 -4.81 -0.81 -20.02
C ALA A 117 -5.15 0.67 -20.25
N LYS A 118 -4.27 1.60 -19.84
CA LYS A 118 -4.53 3.06 -19.91
C LYS A 118 -3.29 3.87 -20.24
N SER A 119 -3.47 4.89 -21.09
CA SER A 119 -2.50 5.96 -21.34
C SER A 119 -2.67 7.07 -20.29
N VAL A 120 -1.60 7.59 -19.69
CA VAL A 120 -1.71 8.40 -18.45
C VAL A 120 -1.59 9.90 -18.72
N GLU A 121 -2.67 10.63 -18.44
CA GLU A 121 -2.60 11.82 -17.57
C GLU A 121 -3.98 12.16 -16.96
N LYS A 122 -5.05 12.22 -17.77
CA LYS A 122 -6.41 12.56 -17.32
C LYS A 122 -7.16 11.37 -16.72
N ASP A 123 -7.06 10.20 -17.36
CA ASP A 123 -7.85 9.00 -17.03
C ASP A 123 -7.48 8.32 -15.71
N PHE A 124 -6.35 8.69 -15.10
CA PHE A 124 -5.88 8.12 -13.83
C PHE A 124 -6.51 8.81 -12.62
N ARG A 125 -6.56 10.15 -12.60
CA ARG A 125 -7.18 10.90 -11.49
C ARG A 125 -8.66 10.60 -11.40
N ASP A 126 -9.37 10.70 -12.52
CA ASP A 126 -10.80 10.44 -12.59
C ASP A 126 -11.13 9.01 -12.15
N TRP A 127 -10.27 8.05 -12.51
CA TRP A 127 -10.42 6.65 -12.13
C TRP A 127 -10.08 6.39 -10.66
N ILE A 128 -9.02 6.95 -10.08
CA ILE A 128 -8.73 6.84 -8.64
C ILE A 128 -9.86 7.49 -7.82
N SER A 129 -10.37 8.62 -8.27
CA SER A 129 -11.49 9.31 -7.61
C SER A 129 -12.76 8.47 -7.62
N GLY A 130 -13.12 7.87 -8.77
CA GLY A 130 -14.26 6.94 -8.86
C GLY A 130 -14.04 5.64 -8.07
N PHE A 131 -12.84 5.07 -8.12
CA PHE A 131 -12.48 3.89 -7.33
C PHE A 131 -12.57 4.14 -5.83
N SER A 132 -12.13 5.31 -5.35
CA SER A 132 -12.20 5.67 -3.93
C SER A 132 -13.64 5.77 -3.42
N SER A 133 -14.60 6.16 -4.28
CA SER A 133 -16.02 6.13 -3.93
C SER A 133 -16.62 4.72 -3.92
N ASP A 134 -16.09 3.80 -4.72
CA ASP A 134 -16.61 2.43 -4.78
C ASP A 134 -16.10 1.56 -3.63
N VAL A 135 -14.85 1.74 -3.19
CA VAL A 135 -14.26 0.97 -2.08
C VAL A 135 -14.99 1.19 -0.74
N THR A 136 -15.63 2.34 -0.54
CA THR A 136 -16.51 2.59 0.63
C THR A 136 -17.80 1.76 0.66
N THR A 137 -18.08 0.97 -0.38
CA THR A 137 -19.28 0.13 -0.50
C THR A 137 -18.99 -1.37 -0.45
N ILE A 138 -17.72 -1.78 -0.35
CA ILE A 138 -17.33 -3.18 -0.18
C ILE A 138 -17.51 -3.57 1.30
N PRO A 139 -18.31 -4.60 1.63
CA PRO A 139 -18.65 -4.97 3.01
C PRO A 139 -17.47 -5.49 3.84
#